data_AF-A0A8S9W3G5-F1
#
_entry.id   AF-A0A8S9W3G5-F1
#
_cell.length_a   1.000
_cell.length_b   1.000
_cell.length_c   1.000
_cell.angle_alpha   90.00
_cell.angle_beta   90.00
_cell.angle_gamma   90.00
#
_symmetry.space_group_name_H-M   'P 1'
#
loop_
_entity.id
_entity.type
_entity.pdbx_description
1 polymer ?
#
loop_
_entity_poly.entity_id
_entity_poly.type
_entity_poly.pdbx_seq_one_letter_code
_entity_poly.pdbx_strand_id
1 'polypeptide(L)'
;MKDHYGEIRTRVWEIYHSDDKNTFMHRITEFKEWAIEKMPRGNGLDAVLKLCNKAPEFVKAYEYPSAYRTSNMLDRHMDPVERYLYGCRHFHGHLMSAEYNTRSWALLHNFHPYSPRAKVKQIYESPAHGFNNFVYHDNWLHNLLISASMGGYRQ
;
A
#
# COMPACT_ATOMS: atom_id res chain seq x y z
N MET A 1 18.25 -15.23 -13.75
CA MET A 1 17.24 -14.78 -12.77
C MET A 1 16.36 -15.93 -12.29
N LYS A 2 15.82 -16.77 -13.18
CA LYS A 2 14.93 -17.89 -12.83
C LYS A 2 15.54 -18.84 -11.79
N ASP A 3 16.84 -19.13 -11.92
CA ASP A 3 17.55 -20.09 -11.05
C ASP A 3 17.87 -19.52 -9.65
N HIS A 4 17.90 -18.20 -9.49
CA HIS A 4 18.22 -17.53 -8.22
C HIS A 4 17.00 -16.87 -7.55
N TYR A 5 15.82 -16.90 -8.19
CA TYR A 5 14.65 -16.16 -7.73
C TYR A 5 14.18 -16.58 -6.32
N GLY A 6 14.19 -17.89 -6.02
CA GLY A 6 13.81 -18.39 -4.70
C GLY A 6 14.74 -17.91 -3.59
N GLU A 7 16.05 -17.89 -3.85
CA GLU A 7 17.04 -17.41 -2.89
C GLU A 7 16.96 -15.89 -2.71
N ILE A 8 16.80 -15.14 -3.80
CA ILE A 8 16.54 -13.69 -3.75
C ILE A 8 15.33 -13.39 -2.88
N ARG A 9 14.21 -14.07 -3.11
CA ARG A 9 12.98 -13.88 -2.34
C ARG A 9 13.20 -14.13 -0.85
N THR A 10 13.92 -15.20 -0.51
CA THR A 10 14.19 -15.58 0.89
C THR A 10 15.07 -14.53 1.57
N ARG A 11 16.18 -14.14 0.96
CA ARG A 11 17.09 -13.12 1.51
C ARG A 11 16.40 -11.76 1.66
N VAL A 12 15.62 -11.34 0.66
CA VAL A 12 14.84 -10.09 0.73
C VAL A 12 13.82 -10.14 1.86
N TRP A 13 13.12 -11.27 2.04
CA TRP A 13 12.18 -11.46 3.13
C TRP A 13 12.86 -11.32 4.51
N GLU A 14 14.00 -11.98 4.70
CA GLU A 14 14.78 -11.92 5.94
C GLU A 14 15.31 -10.50 6.22
N ILE A 15 15.78 -9.79 5.19
CA ILE A 15 16.18 -8.39 5.32
C ILE A 15 15.03 -7.54 5.86
N TYR A 16 13.85 -7.58 5.23
CA TYR A 16 12.69 -6.80 5.67
C TYR A 16 12.15 -7.20 7.04
N HIS A 17 12.43 -8.42 7.52
CA HIS A 17 12.03 -8.91 8.85
C HIS A 17 13.10 -8.71 9.92
N SER A 18 14.16 -7.95 9.65
CA SER A 18 15.17 -7.66 10.67
C SER A 18 14.58 -6.82 11.81
N ASP A 19 14.90 -7.19 13.05
CA ASP A 19 14.37 -6.53 14.24
C ASP A 19 15.00 -5.15 14.47
N ASP A 20 16.27 -5.01 14.10
CA ASP A 20 17.04 -3.78 14.30
C ASP A 20 17.78 -3.32 13.02
N LYS A 21 18.18 -2.04 13.06
CA LYS A 21 18.88 -1.33 11.98
C LYS A 21 20.23 -1.96 11.62
N ASN A 22 20.99 -2.45 12.59
CA ASN A 22 22.33 -2.99 12.34
C ASN A 22 22.23 -4.33 11.63
N THR A 23 21.33 -5.21 12.10
CA THR A 23 21.05 -6.49 11.45
C THR A 23 20.55 -6.28 10.01
N PHE A 24 19.65 -5.32 9.80
CA PHE A 24 19.17 -4.96 8.46
C PHE A 24 20.31 -4.56 7.52
N MET A 25 21.19 -3.65 7.96
CA MET A 25 22.29 -3.16 7.13
C MET A 25 23.33 -4.24 6.85
N HIS A 26 23.61 -5.11 7.83
CA HIS A 26 24.47 -6.27 7.63
C HIS A 26 23.94 -7.19 6.54
N ARG A 27 22.67 -7.60 6.65
CA ARG A 27 22.01 -8.49 5.67
C ARG A 27 21.93 -7.86 4.27
N ILE A 28 21.75 -6.54 4.17
CA ILE A 28 21.81 -5.82 2.88
C ILE A 28 23.20 -5.96 2.24
N THR A 29 24.27 -5.80 3.03
CA THR A 29 25.65 -5.92 2.54
C THR A 29 25.94 -7.35 2.09
N GLU A 30 25.62 -8.35 2.92
CA GLU A 30 25.78 -9.76 2.55
C GLU A 30 24.98 -10.12 1.29
N PHE A 31 23.76 -9.61 1.18
CA PHE A 31 22.92 -9.85 -0.01
C PHE A 31 23.50 -9.21 -1.26
N LYS A 32 24.07 -8.00 -1.15
CA LYS A 32 24.75 -7.32 -2.25
C LYS A 32 25.98 -8.10 -2.72
N GLU A 33 26.82 -8.55 -1.80
CA GLU A 33 28.02 -9.34 -2.09
C GLU A 33 27.66 -10.66 -2.76
N TRP A 34 26.71 -11.39 -2.16
CA TRP A 34 26.18 -12.63 -2.72
C TRP A 34 25.64 -12.42 -4.14
N ALA A 35 24.90 -11.34 -4.39
CA ALA A 35 24.32 -11.06 -5.70
C ALA A 35 25.41 -10.80 -6.76
N ILE A 36 26.44 -10.03 -6.41
CA ILE A 36 27.58 -9.74 -7.29
C ILE A 36 28.35 -11.02 -7.63
N GLU A 37 28.51 -11.93 -6.67
CA GLU A 37 29.25 -13.17 -6.86
C GLU A 37 28.46 -14.22 -7.66
N LYS A 38 27.17 -14.40 -7.34
CA LYS A 38 26.39 -15.54 -7.84
C LYS A 38 25.52 -15.23 -9.05
N MET A 39 25.15 -13.97 -9.28
CA MET A 39 24.21 -13.63 -10.36
C MET A 39 24.94 -13.19 -11.64
N PRO A 40 24.46 -13.61 -12.82
CA PRO A 40 24.96 -13.07 -14.07
C PRO A 40 24.59 -11.59 -14.20
N ARG A 41 25.45 -10.82 -14.91
CA ARG A 41 25.20 -9.41 -15.22
C ARG A 41 23.90 -9.24 -16.03
N GLY A 42 23.18 -8.17 -15.75
CA GLY A 42 21.96 -7.77 -16.44
C GLY A 42 20.84 -7.35 -15.48
N ASN A 43 19.65 -7.15 -16.03
CA ASN A 43 18.50 -6.53 -15.34
C ASN A 43 18.18 -7.12 -13.95
N GLY A 44 18.42 -8.42 -13.73
CA GLY A 44 18.19 -9.04 -12.44
C GLY A 44 19.19 -8.62 -11.37
N LEU A 45 20.47 -8.59 -11.71
CA LEU A 45 21.50 -8.07 -10.80
C LEU A 45 21.26 -6.57 -10.57
N ASP A 46 20.95 -5.81 -11.62
CA ASP A 46 20.68 -4.37 -11.51
C ASP A 46 19.51 -4.06 -10.58
N ALA A 47 18.43 -4.86 -10.64
CA ALA A 47 17.29 -4.72 -9.74
C ALA A 47 17.67 -4.98 -8.27
N VAL A 48 18.50 -6.00 -8.00
CA VAL A 48 18.99 -6.30 -6.66
C VAL A 48 19.89 -5.17 -6.14
N LEU A 49 20.85 -4.72 -6.94
CA LEU A 49 21.73 -3.61 -6.58
C LEU A 49 20.94 -2.32 -6.33
N LYS A 50 19.91 -2.04 -7.13
CA LYS A 50 19.00 -0.91 -6.93
C LYS A 50 18.25 -1.01 -5.60
N LEU A 51 17.84 -2.21 -5.18
CA LEU A 51 17.23 -2.43 -3.86
C LEU A 51 18.24 -2.15 -2.75
N CYS A 52 19.45 -2.72 -2.83
CA CYS A 52 20.49 -2.52 -1.82
C CYS A 52 20.87 -1.04 -1.68
N ASN A 53 20.93 -0.29 -2.79
CA ASN A 53 21.21 1.14 -2.78
C ASN A 53 20.11 1.99 -2.12
N LYS A 54 18.89 1.45 -1.95
CA LYS A 54 17.80 2.10 -1.21
C LYS A 54 17.81 1.83 0.29
N ALA A 55 18.75 1.01 0.79
CA ALA A 55 18.84 0.69 2.21
C ALA A 55 18.85 1.91 3.16
N PRO A 56 19.53 3.04 2.85
CA PRO A 56 19.47 4.22 3.70
C PRO A 56 18.05 4.79 3.89
N GLU A 57 17.18 4.66 2.89
CA GLU A 57 15.78 5.10 2.97
C GLU A 57 14.95 4.14 3.82
N PHE A 58 15.16 2.83 3.69
CA PHE A 58 14.45 1.83 4.48
C PHE A 58 14.80 1.90 5.96
N VAL A 59 16.05 2.27 6.28
CA VAL A 59 16.52 2.41 7.66
C VAL A 59 15.75 3.47 8.44
N LYS A 60 15.21 4.50 7.78
CA LYS A 60 14.39 5.54 8.44
C LYS A 60 13.17 4.96 9.16
N ALA A 61 12.65 3.82 8.71
CA ALA A 61 11.53 3.15 9.37
C ALA A 61 11.87 2.67 10.80
N TYR A 62 13.14 2.41 11.13
CA TYR A 62 13.55 2.01 12.48
C TYR A 62 13.47 3.15 13.51
N GLU A 63 13.38 4.40 13.07
CA GLU A 63 13.10 5.54 13.95
C GLU A 63 11.64 5.56 14.43
N TYR A 64 10.77 4.78 13.77
CA TYR A 64 9.35 4.67 14.05
C TYR A 64 8.97 3.19 14.28
N PRO A 65 9.05 2.67 15.51
CA PRO A 65 8.87 1.23 15.78
C PRO A 65 7.54 0.62 15.28
N SER A 66 6.49 1.44 15.16
CA SER A 66 5.18 1.03 14.64
C SER A 66 5.06 1.10 13.11
N ALA A 67 6.06 1.63 12.40
CA ALA A 67 6.03 1.77 10.96
C ALA A 67 6.27 0.41 10.27
N TYR A 68 5.43 0.12 9.28
CA TYR A 68 5.65 -1.02 8.40
C TYR A 68 6.83 -0.74 7.46
N ARG A 69 7.65 -1.77 7.23
CA ARG A 69 8.85 -1.69 6.37
C ARG A 69 8.53 -1.88 4.88
N THR A 70 7.26 -2.08 4.51
CA THR A 70 6.81 -2.26 3.13
C THR A 70 5.58 -1.39 2.84
N SER A 71 5.49 -0.87 1.61
CA SER A 71 4.34 -0.10 1.13
C SER A 71 3.15 -0.98 0.74
N ASN A 72 3.21 -2.30 0.92
CA ASN A 72 2.20 -3.24 0.39
C ASN A 72 0.76 -2.91 0.83
N MET A 73 0.57 -2.39 2.04
CA MET A 73 -0.75 -1.96 2.50
C MET A 73 -1.23 -0.69 1.80
N LEU A 74 -0.32 0.22 1.46
CA LEU A 74 -0.61 1.40 0.65
C LEU A 74 -0.87 1.03 -0.81
N ASP A 75 -0.03 0.17 -1.39
CA ASP A 75 -0.12 -0.26 -2.79
C ASP A 75 -1.48 -0.94 -3.06
N ARG A 76 -1.98 -1.72 -2.09
CA ARG A 76 -3.34 -2.30 -2.14
C ARG A 76 -4.46 -1.27 -2.27
N HIS A 77 -4.26 -0.06 -1.77
CA HIS A 77 -5.19 1.05 -1.95
C HIS A 77 -4.92 1.81 -3.25
N MET A 78 -3.65 2.00 -3.62
CA MET A 78 -3.27 2.74 -4.83
C MET A 78 -3.67 2.01 -6.12
N ASP A 79 -3.60 0.68 -6.16
CA ASP A 79 -3.94 -0.11 -7.35
C ASP A 79 -5.41 0.10 -7.82
N PRO A 80 -6.43 0.03 -6.93
CA PRO A 80 -7.80 0.40 -7.30
C PRO A 80 -7.98 1.87 -7.69
N VAL A 81 -7.27 2.80 -7.04
CA VAL A 81 -7.29 4.23 -7.44
C VAL A 81 -6.84 4.37 -8.87
N GLU A 82 -5.70 3.78 -9.22
CA GLU A 82 -5.11 3.87 -10.55
C GLU A 82 -6.06 3.34 -11.61
N ARG A 83 -6.71 2.19 -11.37
CA ARG A 83 -7.70 1.64 -12.29
C ARG A 83 -8.92 2.54 -12.46
N TYR A 84 -9.40 3.14 -11.37
CA TYR A 84 -10.50 4.09 -11.43
C TYR A 84 -10.12 5.34 -12.24
N LEU A 85 -8.97 5.94 -11.92
CA LEU A 85 -8.46 7.12 -12.61
C LEU A 85 -8.25 6.81 -14.09
N TYR A 86 -7.66 5.68 -14.44
CA TYR A 86 -7.52 5.24 -15.83
C TYR A 86 -8.86 5.24 -16.57
N GLY A 87 -9.92 4.69 -15.95
CA GLY A 87 -11.29 4.70 -16.49
C GLY A 87 -11.87 6.10 -16.70
N CYS A 88 -11.49 7.05 -15.85
CA CYS A 88 -11.84 8.47 -15.96
C CYS A 88 -10.94 9.26 -16.95
N ARG A 89 -10.02 8.60 -17.67
CA ARG A 89 -8.95 9.24 -18.45
C ARG A 89 -8.05 10.12 -17.58
N HIS A 90 -7.72 9.61 -16.40
CA HIS A 90 -7.00 10.28 -15.32
C HIS A 90 -7.64 11.62 -14.96
N PHE A 91 -6.89 12.71 -15.11
CA PHE A 91 -7.32 14.07 -14.78
C PHE A 91 -7.71 14.86 -16.03
N HIS A 92 -8.25 14.20 -17.04
CA HIS A 92 -8.70 14.87 -18.27
C HIS A 92 -9.82 15.88 -17.97
N GLY A 93 -9.69 17.10 -18.50
CA GLY A 93 -10.64 18.19 -18.31
C GLY A 93 -10.08 19.28 -17.39
N HIS A 94 -10.93 19.83 -16.51
CA HIS A 94 -10.56 20.87 -15.57
C HIS A 94 -10.18 20.29 -14.20
N LEU A 95 -9.41 21.05 -13.41
CA LEU A 95 -9.02 20.69 -12.05
C LEU A 95 -10.22 20.26 -11.19
N MET A 96 -11.33 21.00 -11.28
CA MET A 96 -12.57 20.69 -10.56
C MET A 96 -13.12 19.30 -10.92
N SER A 97 -13.04 18.87 -12.18
CA SER A 97 -13.46 17.53 -12.59
C SER A 97 -12.54 16.45 -12.00
N ALA A 98 -11.24 16.70 -11.97
CA ALA A 98 -10.27 15.80 -11.33
C ALA A 98 -10.52 15.67 -9.82
N GLU A 99 -10.83 16.77 -9.14
CA GLU A 99 -11.20 16.80 -7.73
C GLU A 99 -12.48 15.99 -7.46
N TYR A 100 -13.53 16.20 -8.26
CA TYR A 100 -14.79 15.46 -8.11
C TYR A 100 -14.62 13.97 -8.37
N ASN A 101 -13.85 13.57 -9.38
CA ASN A 101 -13.55 12.16 -9.64
C ASN A 101 -12.81 11.53 -8.46
N THR A 102 -11.74 12.19 -7.99
CA THR A 102 -10.93 11.69 -6.87
C THR A 102 -11.74 11.58 -5.58
N ARG A 103 -12.56 12.60 -5.29
CA ARG A 103 -13.47 12.61 -4.13
C ARG A 103 -14.52 11.51 -4.24
N SER A 104 -15.11 11.32 -5.42
CA SER A 104 -16.11 10.28 -5.67
C SER A 104 -15.52 8.89 -5.42
N TRP A 105 -14.31 8.63 -5.91
CA TRP A 105 -13.60 7.39 -5.63
C TRP A 105 -13.36 7.19 -4.13
N ALA A 106 -12.83 8.20 -3.44
CA ALA A 106 -12.54 8.09 -2.01
C ALA A 106 -13.79 7.80 -1.17
N LEU A 107 -14.92 8.43 -1.52
CA LEU A 107 -16.20 8.17 -0.87
C LEU A 107 -16.68 6.74 -1.14
N LEU A 108 -16.69 6.30 -2.40
CA LEU A 108 -17.14 4.95 -2.74
C LEU A 108 -16.22 3.89 -2.14
N HIS A 109 -14.91 4.06 -2.23
CA HIS A 109 -13.92 3.13 -1.69
C HIS A 109 -14.06 2.94 -0.18
N ASN A 110 -14.47 3.98 0.56
CA ASN A 110 -14.64 3.90 2.02
C ASN A 110 -16.01 3.39 2.47
N PHE A 111 -17.09 3.72 1.74
CA PHE A 111 -18.46 3.43 2.18
C PHE A 111 -19.10 2.23 1.49
N HIS A 112 -18.60 1.80 0.32
CA HIS A 112 -19.10 0.60 -0.32
C HIS A 112 -18.87 -0.62 0.58
N PRO A 113 -19.87 -1.51 0.75
CA PRO A 113 -19.70 -2.71 1.54
C PRO A 113 -18.58 -3.60 1.02
N TYR A 114 -17.87 -4.27 1.92
CA TYR A 114 -16.95 -5.32 1.53
C TYR A 114 -17.66 -6.43 0.76
N SER A 115 -16.93 -7.05 -0.17
CA SER A 115 -17.41 -8.25 -0.86
C SER A 115 -17.83 -9.32 0.16
N PRO A 116 -18.93 -10.07 -0.06
CA PRO A 116 -19.34 -11.16 0.83
C PRO A 116 -18.27 -12.23 1.07
N ARG A 117 -17.28 -12.33 0.17
CA ARG A 117 -16.17 -13.28 0.28
C ARG A 117 -15.01 -12.78 1.14
N ALA A 118 -14.97 -11.48 1.48
CA ALA A 118 -13.88 -10.90 2.26
C ALA A 118 -14.03 -11.29 3.73
N LYS A 119 -12.98 -11.83 4.36
CA LYS A 119 -13.04 -12.22 5.78
C LYS A 119 -13.44 -11.06 6.71
N VAL A 120 -12.96 -9.85 6.41
CA VAL A 120 -13.28 -8.62 7.16
C VAL A 120 -14.78 -8.31 7.19
N LYS A 121 -15.55 -8.78 6.20
CA LYS A 121 -17.00 -8.60 6.10
C LYS A 121 -17.77 -9.27 7.26
N GLN A 122 -17.16 -10.23 7.95
CA GLN A 122 -17.75 -10.88 9.12
C GLN A 122 -17.78 -9.97 10.36
N ILE A 123 -16.95 -8.92 10.37
CA ILE A 123 -16.79 -8.00 11.50
C ILE A 123 -17.25 -6.60 11.11
N TYR A 124 -16.85 -6.13 9.93
CA TYR A 124 -17.14 -4.78 9.46
C TYR A 124 -17.86 -4.80 8.12
N GLU A 125 -18.79 -3.86 7.96
CA GLU A 125 -19.59 -3.71 6.75
C GLU A 125 -18.79 -3.09 5.60
N SER A 126 -17.98 -2.08 5.90
CA SER A 126 -17.18 -1.29 4.96
C SER A 126 -15.89 -0.79 5.62
N PRO A 127 -14.92 -0.24 4.87
CA PRO A 127 -13.74 0.38 5.46
C PRO A 127 -14.07 1.48 6.48
N ALA A 128 -15.05 2.33 6.19
CA ALA A 128 -15.50 3.38 7.12
C ALA A 128 -16.01 2.78 8.45
N HIS A 129 -16.76 1.68 8.40
CA HIS A 129 -17.16 0.97 9.62
C HIS A 129 -15.93 0.44 10.37
N GLY A 130 -14.96 -0.16 9.68
CA GLY A 130 -13.73 -0.67 10.31
C GLY A 130 -12.91 0.41 11.01
N PHE A 131 -12.81 1.61 10.44
CA PHE A 131 -12.09 2.73 11.06
C PHE A 131 -12.85 3.38 12.20
N ASN A 132 -14.17 3.55 12.06
CA ASN A 132 -14.98 4.26 13.04
C ASN A 132 -15.45 3.37 14.18
N ASN A 133 -15.48 2.05 13.96
CA ASN A 133 -16.07 1.04 14.84
C ASN A 133 -17.59 1.24 15.12
N PHE A 134 -18.28 1.99 14.25
CA PHE A 134 -19.74 2.14 14.24
C PHE A 134 -20.26 2.46 12.83
N VAL A 135 -21.58 2.34 12.65
CA VAL A 135 -22.33 2.81 11.47
C VAL A 135 -23.52 3.67 11.91
N TYR A 136 -23.95 4.59 11.06
CA TYR A 136 -25.12 5.44 11.33
C TYR A 136 -26.44 4.73 10.97
N HIS A 137 -26.40 3.82 10.00
CA HIS A 137 -27.57 3.11 9.48
C HIS A 137 -27.15 1.75 8.89
N ASP A 138 -28.07 0.79 8.85
CA ASP A 138 -27.85 -0.52 8.20
C ASP A 138 -27.66 -0.42 6.67
N ASN A 139 -28.05 0.70 6.06
CA ASN A 139 -27.94 0.91 4.62
C ASN A 139 -26.68 1.73 4.34
N TRP A 140 -25.74 1.15 3.60
CA TRP A 140 -24.46 1.78 3.29
C TRP A 140 -24.60 3.11 2.53
N LEU A 141 -25.63 3.25 1.69
CA LEU A 141 -25.91 4.52 0.99
C LEU A 141 -26.30 5.62 1.98
N HIS A 142 -27.07 5.29 3.02
CA HIS A 142 -27.41 6.24 4.07
C HIS A 142 -26.17 6.65 4.86
N ASN A 143 -25.27 5.72 5.18
CA ASN A 143 -23.99 6.05 5.84
C ASN A 143 -23.15 7.02 5.01
N LEU A 144 -23.06 6.79 3.69
CA LEU A 144 -22.38 7.70 2.77
C LEU A 144 -23.04 9.07 2.75
N LEU A 145 -24.36 9.12 2.57
CA LEU A 145 -25.11 10.38 2.51
C LEU A 145 -24.96 11.17 3.82
N ILE A 146 -25.12 10.54 4.97
CA ILE A 146 -24.96 11.19 6.28
C ILE A 146 -23.54 11.76 6.42
N SER A 147 -22.52 10.96 6.12
CA SER A 147 -21.11 11.38 6.24
C SER A 147 -20.73 12.48 5.25
N ALA A 148 -21.28 12.46 4.04
CA ALA A 148 -21.00 13.45 2.99
C ALA A 148 -21.90 14.69 3.06
N SER A 149 -23.01 14.63 3.81
CA SER A 149 -24.02 15.72 3.91
C SER A 149 -23.54 16.94 4.70
N MET A 150 -22.31 16.93 5.21
CA MET A 150 -21.78 17.93 6.16
C MET A 150 -22.69 18.12 7.39
N GLY A 151 -23.44 17.09 7.82
CA GLY A 151 -24.56 17.13 8.77
C GLY A 151 -24.35 17.85 10.11
N GLY A 152 -24.14 19.17 10.07
CA GLY A 152 -23.87 20.04 11.22
C GLY A 152 -22.85 21.17 10.97
N TYR A 153 -21.98 21.11 9.95
CA TYR A 153 -20.95 22.14 9.73
C TYR A 153 -21.23 22.95 8.46
N ARG A 154 -21.75 24.17 8.65
CA ARG A 154 -21.78 25.23 7.63
C ARG A 154 -20.82 26.31 8.11
N GLN A 155 -19.75 26.57 7.35
CA GLN A 155 -19.07 27.87 7.42
C GLN A 155 -19.87 28.89 6.63
#